data_AF-A0A3B8VYN4-F1
#
_entry.id   AF-A0A3B8VYN4-F1
#
_cell.length_a   1.000
_cell.length_b   1.000
_cell.length_c   1.000
_cell.angle_alpha   90.00
_cell.angle_beta   90.00
_cell.angle_gamma   90.00
#
_symmetry.space_group_name_H-M   'P 1'
#
loop_
_entity.id
_entity.type
_entity.pdbx_description
1 polymer ?
#
loop_
_entity_poly.entity_id
_entity_poly.type
_entity_poly.pdbx_seq_one_letter_code
_entity_poly.pdbx_strand_id
1 'polypeptide(L)' 'MKMKKRTLYNWMGLAALCMCQPVFGQNTFYVSSKGSDTNNGTKASPVKSLHKAKELIKASAGKDTAYVYVEAG' A
#
# COMPACT_ATOMS: atom_id res chain seq x y z
N MET A 1 -36.79 -6.62 -11.11
CA MET A 1 -36.59 -6.42 -9.66
C MET A 1 -35.17 -6.81 -9.28
N LYS A 2 -34.31 -5.88 -8.81
CA LYS A 2 -33.10 -6.19 -8.04
C LYS A 2 -32.67 -4.94 -7.25
N MET A 3 -32.52 -5.12 -5.93
CA MET A 3 -32.68 -4.09 -4.92
C MET A 3 -31.40 -3.31 -4.58
N LYS A 4 -31.60 -2.05 -4.17
CA LYS A 4 -30.65 -1.10 -3.59
C LYS A 4 -30.57 -1.32 -2.07
N LYS A 5 -29.38 -1.52 -1.48
CA LYS A 5 -29.15 -1.54 -0.01
C LYS A 5 -27.81 -0.83 0.26
N ARG A 6 -27.80 0.47 0.56
CA ARG A 6 -27.90 1.12 1.89
C ARG A 6 -26.79 0.69 2.88
N THR A 7 -25.78 1.54 2.94
CA THR A 7 -24.97 1.98 4.09
C THR A 7 -25.18 1.23 5.40
N LEU A 8 -24.21 0.38 5.78
CA LEU A 8 -23.91 -0.05 7.15
C LEU A 8 -22.48 -0.58 7.13
N TYR A 9 -21.61 -0.03 7.97
CA TYR A 9 -20.54 -0.69 8.75
C TYR A 9 -19.62 0.40 9.37
N ASN A 10 -20.26 1.25 10.16
CA ASN A 10 -19.68 1.77 11.40
C ASN A 10 -19.81 0.64 12.43
N TRP A 11 -18.76 0.36 13.21
CA TRP A 11 -18.62 -0.74 14.19
C TRP A 11 -18.47 -2.18 13.70
N MET A 12 -17.27 -2.54 13.23
CA MET A 12 -16.65 -3.84 13.54
C MET A 12 -15.13 -3.63 13.57
N GLY A 13 -14.58 -3.50 14.78
CA GLY A 13 -13.15 -3.44 15.00
C GLY A 13 -12.49 -4.80 14.80
N LEU A 14 -11.19 -4.75 14.49
CA LEU A 14 -10.21 -5.76 14.87
C LEU A 14 -10.39 -7.16 14.29
N ALA A 15 -10.42 -7.27 12.96
CA ALA A 15 -10.03 -8.49 12.27
C ALA A 15 -8.76 -8.19 11.48
N ALA A 16 -7.64 -8.75 11.94
CA ALA A 16 -6.34 -8.71 11.27
C ALA A 16 -6.49 -9.21 9.84
N LEU A 17 -6.59 -8.25 8.94
CA LEU A 17 -6.76 -8.45 7.53
C LEU A 17 -5.39 -8.86 6.96
N CYS A 18 -5.05 -10.15 7.06
CA CYS A 18 -4.16 -10.78 6.09
C CYS A 18 -4.89 -10.89 4.73
N MET A 19 -5.43 -9.77 4.26
CA MET A 19 -5.72 -9.59 2.86
C MET A 19 -4.46 -8.98 2.31
N CYS A 20 -3.73 -9.78 1.54
CA CYS A 20 -2.79 -9.30 0.54
C CYS A 20 -3.45 -8.09 -0.14
N GLN A 21 -3.06 -6.88 0.28
CA GLN A 21 -3.74 -5.68 -0.17
C GLN A 21 -3.55 -5.65 -1.70
N PRO A 22 -4.63 -5.68 -2.49
CA PRO A 22 -4.51 -5.65 -3.94
C PRO A 22 -3.70 -4.42 -4.33
N VAL A 23 -2.61 -4.66 -5.05
CA VAL A 23 -1.69 -3.64 -5.54
C VAL A 23 -2.38 -2.89 -6.68
N PHE A 24 -3.41 -2.10 -6.34
CA PHE A 24 -4.05 -1.20 -7.30
C PHE A 24 -3.01 -0.17 -7.70
N GLY A 25 -2.53 -0.26 -8.95
CA GLY A 25 -1.58 0.62 -9.62
C GLY A 25 -0.97 1.70 -8.73
N GLN A 26 -0.04 1.34 -7.87
CA GLN A 26 0.67 2.28 -7.00
C GLN A 26 1.70 3.00 -7.87
N ASN A 27 1.70 4.34 -7.88
CA ASN A 27 2.80 5.11 -8.49
C ASN A 27 3.73 5.75 -7.46
N THR A 28 3.43 5.53 -6.19
CA THR A 28 4.02 6.26 -5.09
C THR A 28 4.37 5.26 -4.03
N PHE A 29 5.64 5.27 -3.62
CA PHE A 29 6.19 4.34 -2.65
C PHE A 29 6.79 5.13 -1.49
N TYR A 30 6.53 4.66 -0.27
CA TYR A 30 6.98 5.29 0.96
C TYR A 30 8.05 4.43 1.62
N VAL A 31 9.15 5.08 2.02
CA VAL A 31 10.32 4.47 2.66
C VAL A 31 10.53 5.13 4.02
N SER A 32 10.64 4.34 5.06
CA SER A 32 10.91 4.81 6.43
C SER A 32 11.85 3.83 7.13
N SER A 33 12.78 4.34 7.94
CA SER A 33 13.67 3.52 8.77
C SER A 33 12.92 2.64 9.78
N LYS A 34 11.69 3.04 10.15
CA LYS A 34 10.77 2.31 11.04
C LYS A 34 9.82 1.36 10.29
N GLY A 35 9.85 1.36 8.96
CA GLY A 35 9.04 0.48 8.11
C GLY A 35 9.54 -0.97 8.05
N SER A 36 8.94 -1.78 7.16
CA SER A 36 9.33 -3.18 6.92
C SER A 36 9.33 -3.49 5.44
N ASP A 37 10.34 -4.23 4.96
CA ASP A 37 10.43 -4.68 3.56
C ASP A 37 9.42 -5.78 3.20
N THR A 38 8.67 -6.28 4.19
CA THR A 38 7.48 -7.11 3.96
C THR A 38 6.25 -6.29 3.59
N ASN A 39 6.30 -4.96 3.72
CA ASN A 39 5.19 -4.08 3.41
C ASN A 39 5.09 -3.78 1.91
N ASN A 40 3.92 -3.32 1.48
CA ASN A 40 3.63 -2.97 0.09
C ASN A 40 4.05 -1.54 -0.27
N GLY A 41 4.72 -0.81 0.62
CA GLY A 41 5.25 0.54 0.35
C GLY A 41 4.21 1.65 0.32
N THR A 42 3.07 1.48 0.99
CA THR A 42 2.05 2.52 1.12
C THR A 42 2.40 3.49 2.23
N LYS A 43 1.73 4.66 2.29
CA LYS A 43 1.94 5.63 3.39
C LYS A 43 1.67 5.04 4.78
N ALA A 44 0.67 4.16 4.89
CA ALA A 44 0.31 3.50 6.14
C ALA A 44 1.22 2.31 6.47
N SER A 45 1.92 1.76 5.47
CA SER A 45 2.82 0.62 5.63
C SER A 45 4.04 0.82 4.72
N PRO A 46 4.97 1.72 5.11
CA PRO A 46 6.14 2.03 4.31
C PRO A 46 7.11 0.85 4.31
N VAL A 47 7.90 0.72 3.23
CA VAL A 47 9.03 -0.22 3.20
C VAL A 47 10.21 0.34 4.00
N LYS A 48 11.12 -0.54 4.40
CA LYS A 48 12.31 -0.12 5.16
C LYS A 48 13.43 0.37 4.26
N SER A 49 13.59 -0.28 3.10
CA SER A 49 14.72 -0.07 2.21
C SER A 49 14.31 0.46 0.83
N LEU A 50 15.20 1.27 0.25
CA LEU A 50 15.11 1.67 -1.15
C LEU A 50 15.23 0.49 -2.12
N HIS A 51 15.89 -0.59 -1.71
CA HIS A 51 15.98 -1.81 -2.51
C HIS A 51 14.59 -2.40 -2.71
N LYS A 52 13.83 -2.58 -1.62
CA LYS A 52 12.46 -3.09 -1.71
C LYS A 52 11.53 -2.17 -2.49
N ALA A 53 11.63 -0.85 -2.28
CA ALA A 53 10.85 0.12 -3.05
C ALA A 53 11.08 -0.04 -4.57
N LYS A 54 12.33 -0.25 -5.00
CA LYS A 54 12.67 -0.49 -6.42
C LYS A 54 12.05 -1.77 -6.96
N GLU A 55 12.01 -2.85 -6.19
CA GLU A 55 11.33 -4.08 -6.60
C GLU A 55 9.83 -3.86 -6.83
N LEU A 56 9.18 -3.14 -5.91
CA LEU A 56 7.76 -2.85 -6.01
C LEU A 56 7.44 -1.95 -7.22
N ILE A 57 8.31 -0.98 -7.53
CA ILE A 57 8.21 -0.15 -8.74
C ILE A 57 8.31 -1.00 -10.01
N LYS A 58 9.28 -1.94 -10.07
CA LYS A 58 9.41 -2.84 -11.22
C LYS A 58 8.20 -3.76 -11.38
N ALA A 59 7.59 -4.17 -10.27
CA ALA A 59 6.39 -5.00 -10.26
C ALA A 59 5.12 -4.21 -10.64
N SER A 60 5.10 -2.89 -10.48
CA SER A 60 4.01 -2.05 -10.97
C SER A 60 4.11 -1.87 -12.49
N ALA A 61 3.44 -2.75 -13.23
CA ALA A 61 3.38 -2.67 -14.69
C ALA A 61 2.66 -1.38 -15.15
N GLY A 62 3.22 -0.72 -16.18
CA GLY A 62 2.53 0.33 -16.94
C GLY A 62 2.63 1.76 -16.40
N LYS A 63 3.73 2.12 -15.72
CA LYS A 63 3.96 3.52 -15.30
C LYS A 63 5.34 4.03 -15.71
N ASP A 64 5.36 5.12 -16.46
CA ASP A 64 6.59 5.73 -16.99
C ASP A 64 7.44 6.43 -15.92
N THR A 65 6.83 6.86 -14.82
CA THR A 65 7.50 7.54 -13.70
C THR A 65 6.94 7.03 -12.38
N ALA A 66 7.76 6.80 -11.37
CA ALA A 66 7.33 6.46 -10.01
C ALA A 66 7.92 7.43 -8.99
N TYR A 67 7.14 7.79 -7.97
CA TYR A 67 7.56 8.70 -6.89
C TYR A 67 7.95 7.91 -5.65
N VAL A 68 9.08 8.27 -5.04
CA VAL A 68 9.53 7.68 -3.78
C VAL A 68 9.64 8.78 -2.73
N TYR A 69 8.88 8.64 -1.64
CA TYR A 69 8.98 9.49 -0.47
C TYR A 69 9.81 8.79 0.59
N VAL A 70 10.84 9.45 1.08
CA VAL A 70 11.68 8.96 2.17
C VAL A 70 11.42 9.84 3.37
N GLU A 71 11.06 9.26 4.52
CA GLU A 71 11.00 10.03 5.76
C GLU A 71 12.38 10.64 6.07
N ALA A 72 12.40 11.95 6.34
CA ALA A 72 13.57 12.60 6.89
C ALA A 72 13.81 12.03 8.30
N GLY A 73 14.95 11.36 8.48
CA GLY A 73 15.38 10.81 9.76
C GLY A 73 15.68 11.89 10.78
#